data_AF-A0A1V6J2G0-F1
#
_entry.id   AF-A0A1V6J2G0-F1
#
_cell.length_a   1.000
_cell.length_b   1.000
_cell.length_c   1.000
_cell.angle_alpha   90.00
_cell.angle_beta   90.00
_cell.angle_gamma   90.00
#
_symmetry.space_group_name_H-M   'P 1'
#
loop_
_entity.id
_entity.type
_entity.pdbx_description
1 polymer ?
#
loop_
_entity_poly.entity_id
_entity_poly.type
_entity_poly.pdbx_seq_one_letter_code
_entity_poly.pdbx_strand_id
1 'polypeptide(L)'
;MSKSSATHLIIHSFALAHALVCYFLHDSSFGDTFLLTCLTIAMVVVLIRLYDGPVEVIVGLLLLASFAGFFLGTKGARLIQTYFPDLKIILSYVVTTTFVTEFLGWSIFFVVRRKKK
;
A
#
# COMPACT_ATOMS: atom_id res chain seq x y z
N MET A 1 -22.56 0.02 8.20
CA MET A 1 -21.69 0.48 7.10
C MET A 1 -21.65 -0.61 6.02
N SER A 2 -21.75 -0.27 4.74
CA SER A 2 -21.70 -1.29 3.67
C SER A 2 -20.26 -1.86 3.52
N LYS A 3 -20.09 -3.10 3.05
CA LYS A 3 -18.75 -3.68 2.79
C LYS A 3 -17.94 -2.85 1.78
N SER A 4 -18.63 -2.22 0.82
CA SER A 4 -18.00 -1.29 -0.14
C SER A 4 -17.49 -0.03 0.56
N SER A 5 -18.32 0.64 1.35
CA SER A 5 -17.90 1.83 2.12
C SER A 5 -16.74 1.52 3.08
N ALA A 6 -16.76 0.35 3.72
CA ALA A 6 -15.67 -0.12 4.55
C ALA A 6 -14.36 -0.29 3.75
N THR A 7 -14.44 -0.82 2.54
CA THR A 7 -13.27 -1.03 1.67
C THR A 7 -12.61 0.28 1.28
N HIS A 8 -13.40 1.28 0.85
CA HIS A 8 -12.88 2.61 0.56
C HIS A 8 -12.19 3.21 1.79
N LEU A 9 -12.83 3.14 2.95
CA LEU A 9 -12.27 3.68 4.20
C LEU A 9 -10.94 3.00 4.53
N ILE A 10 -10.87 1.67 4.46
CA ILE A 10 -9.65 0.90 4.71
C ILE A 10 -8.54 1.35 3.76
N ILE A 11 -8.76 1.30 2.44
CA ILE A 11 -7.71 1.60 1.45
C ILE A 11 -7.19 3.03 1.62
N HIS A 12 -8.08 4.02 1.68
CA HIS A 12 -7.69 5.42 1.81
C HIS A 12 -7.00 5.70 3.16
N SER A 13 -7.46 5.09 4.25
CA SER A 13 -6.81 5.25 5.57
C SER A 13 -5.41 4.65 5.59
N PHE A 14 -5.20 3.49 4.98
CA PHE A 14 -3.88 2.87 4.86
C PHE A 14 -2.98 3.67 3.93
N ALA A 15 -3.49 4.19 2.80
CA ALA A 15 -2.72 5.06 1.91
C ALA A 15 -2.23 6.32 2.63
N LEU A 16 -3.12 6.96 3.41
CA LEU A 16 -2.76 8.10 4.25
C LEU A 16 -1.73 7.71 5.33
N ALA A 17 -1.92 6.57 6.01
CA ALA A 17 -0.97 6.11 7.01
C ALA A 17 0.43 5.85 6.43
N HIS A 18 0.52 5.23 5.25
CA HIS A 18 1.80 5.03 4.56
C HIS A 18 2.43 6.37 4.15
N ALA A 19 1.64 7.32 3.65
CA ALA A 19 2.11 8.65 3.29
C ALA A 19 2.73 9.37 4.49
N LEU A 20 2.05 9.32 5.66
CA LEU A 20 2.54 9.93 6.90
C LEU A 20 3.80 9.24 7.42
N VAL A 21 3.82 7.90 7.47
CA VAL A 21 5.00 7.13 7.89
C VAL A 21 6.20 7.45 6.99
N CYS A 22 6.00 7.46 5.67
CA CYS A 22 7.05 7.83 4.73
C CYS A 22 7.52 9.28 4.98
N TYR A 23 6.61 10.25 5.05
CA TYR A 23 6.96 11.65 5.26
C TYR A 23 7.80 11.89 6.51
N PHE A 24 7.48 11.23 7.63
CA PHE A 24 8.18 11.45 8.90
C PHE A 24 9.44 10.59 9.08
N LEU A 25 9.48 9.39 8.49
CA LEU A 25 10.51 8.41 8.82
C LEU A 25 11.47 8.06 7.69
N HIS A 26 11.17 8.46 6.44
CA HIS A 26 12.03 8.14 5.29
C HIS A 26 13.48 8.60 5.49
N ASP A 27 13.67 9.86 5.87
CA ASP A 27 14.99 10.47 6.09
C ASP A 27 15.50 10.27 7.54
N SER A 28 14.76 9.54 8.38
CA SER A 28 15.17 9.26 9.76
C SER A 28 16.20 8.14 9.83
N SER A 29 16.99 8.08 10.91
CA SER A 29 17.94 6.98 11.13
C SER A 29 17.29 5.61 11.29
N PHE A 30 15.98 5.57 11.62
CA PHE A 30 15.20 4.34 11.70
C PHE A 30 14.73 3.86 10.32
N GLY A 31 14.50 4.78 9.38
CA GLY A 31 13.87 4.51 8.09
C GLY A 31 12.37 4.19 8.20
N ASP A 32 11.68 4.16 7.06
CA ASP A 32 10.24 3.90 6.97
C ASP A 32 9.91 2.44 6.58
N THR A 33 10.87 1.71 6.03
CA THR A 33 10.67 0.41 5.34
C THR A 33 9.96 -0.62 6.21
N PHE A 34 10.39 -0.78 7.47
CA PHE A 34 9.80 -1.77 8.38
C PHE A 34 8.32 -1.45 8.65
N LEU A 35 8.00 -0.19 8.97
CA LEU A 35 6.64 0.23 9.30
C LEU A 35 5.73 0.21 8.07
N LEU A 36 6.21 0.63 6.90
CA LEU A 36 5.46 0.53 5.64
C LEU A 36 5.14 -0.93 5.30
N THR A 37 6.07 -1.86 5.57
CA THR A 37 5.83 -3.29 5.40
C THR A 37 4.74 -3.79 6.35
N CYS A 38 4.82 -3.44 7.63
CA CYS A 38 3.79 -3.79 8.62
C CYS A 38 2.40 -3.25 8.21
N LEU A 39 2.33 -2.00 7.73
CA LEU A 39 1.08 -1.41 7.26
C LEU A 39 0.53 -2.14 6.01
N THR A 40 1.40 -2.55 5.08
CA THR A 40 0.99 -3.33 3.90
C THR A 40 0.41 -4.69 4.33
N ILE A 41 1.08 -5.39 5.24
CA ILE A 41 0.61 -6.67 5.78
C ILE A 41 -0.76 -6.49 6.46
N ALA A 42 -0.89 -5.48 7.31
CA ALA A 42 -2.13 -5.18 8.01
C ALA A 42 -3.28 -4.89 7.03
N MET A 43 -3.04 -4.06 6.00
CA MET A 43 -4.04 -3.76 4.97
C MET A 43 -4.53 -5.02 4.25
N VAL A 44 -3.61 -5.88 3.82
CA VAL A 44 -3.93 -7.15 3.15
C VAL A 44 -4.78 -8.05 4.05
N VAL A 45 -4.36 -8.24 5.30
CA VAL A 45 -5.09 -9.09 6.26
C VAL A 45 -6.50 -8.53 6.50
N VAL A 46 -6.64 -7.24 6.74
CA VAL A 46 -7.94 -6.59 6.99
C VAL A 46 -8.86 -6.74 5.78
N LEU A 47 -8.37 -6.48 4.56
CA LEU A 47 -9.17 -6.62 3.34
C LEU A 47 -9.61 -8.06 3.11
N ILE A 48 -8.73 -9.04 3.29
CA ILE A 48 -9.11 -10.44 3.03
C ILE A 48 -10.10 -10.93 4.09
N ARG A 49 -9.93 -10.55 5.35
CA ARG A 49 -10.88 -10.87 6.43
C ARG A 49 -12.24 -10.22 6.22
N LEU A 50 -12.31 -8.99 5.71
CA LEU A 50 -13.57 -8.30 5.39
C LEU A 50 -14.44 -9.07 4.37
N TYR A 51 -13.80 -9.82 3.47
CA TYR A 51 -14.45 -10.58 2.41
C TYR A 51 -14.43 -12.10 2.64
N ASP A 52 -14.07 -12.55 3.84
CA ASP A 52 -14.06 -13.98 4.22
C ASP A 52 -13.18 -14.84 3.30
N GLY A 53 -12.07 -14.26 2.82
CA GLY A 53 -11.16 -14.94 1.88
C GLY A 53 -10.28 -16.01 2.55
N PRO A 54 -9.87 -17.05 1.80
CA PRO A 54 -9.15 -18.18 2.35
C PRO A 54 -7.68 -17.84 2.66
N VAL A 55 -7.08 -18.56 3.62
CA VAL A 55 -5.74 -18.26 4.15
C VAL A 55 -4.65 -18.38 3.07
N GLU A 56 -4.80 -19.28 2.11
CA GLU A 56 -3.86 -19.46 1.00
C GLU A 56 -3.80 -18.21 0.12
N VAL A 57 -4.93 -17.53 -0.06
CA VAL A 57 -5.01 -16.23 -0.76
C VAL A 57 -4.35 -15.13 0.06
N ILE A 58 -4.43 -15.19 1.39
CA ILE A 58 -3.70 -14.27 2.29
C ILE A 58 -2.19 -14.37 2.07
N VAL A 59 -1.63 -15.58 2.11
CA VAL A 59 -0.18 -15.77 1.99
C VAL A 59 0.33 -15.30 0.63
N GLY A 60 -0.35 -15.68 -0.45
CA GLY A 60 0.05 -15.27 -1.81
C GLY A 60 -0.03 -13.76 -2.03
N LEU A 61 -1.11 -13.11 -1.57
CA LEU A 61 -1.27 -11.67 -1.72
C LEU A 61 -0.33 -10.88 -0.80
N LEU A 62 -0.03 -11.38 0.41
CA LEU A 62 0.95 -10.74 1.29
C LEU A 62 2.33 -10.68 0.65
N LEU A 63 2.79 -11.81 0.09
CA LEU A 63 4.09 -11.88 -0.56
C LEU A 63 4.14 -10.97 -1.78
N LEU A 64 3.13 -11.04 -2.65
CA LEU A 64 3.07 -10.21 -3.85
C LEU A 64 2.97 -8.72 -3.52
N ALA A 65 2.11 -8.33 -2.58
CA ALA A 65 1.91 -6.93 -2.18
C ALA A 65 3.17 -6.36 -1.52
N SER A 66 3.90 -7.14 -0.72
CA SER A 66 5.14 -6.67 -0.09
C SER A 66 6.24 -6.41 -1.12
N PHE A 67 6.44 -7.34 -2.07
CA PHE A 67 7.43 -7.15 -3.14
C PHE A 67 7.03 -6.03 -4.10
N ALA A 68 5.76 -5.98 -4.51
CA ALA A 68 5.25 -4.94 -5.39
C ALA A 68 5.32 -3.56 -4.70
N GLY A 69 4.93 -3.48 -3.42
CA GLY A 69 4.98 -2.26 -2.62
C GLY A 69 6.39 -1.68 -2.57
N PHE A 70 7.37 -2.51 -2.20
CA PHE A 70 8.77 -2.08 -2.13
C PHE A 70 9.34 -1.67 -3.50
N PHE A 71 9.15 -2.51 -4.53
CA PHE A 71 9.74 -2.27 -5.84
C PHE A 71 9.10 -1.08 -6.56
N LEU A 72 7.77 -1.00 -6.57
CA LEU A 72 7.05 0.11 -7.18
C LEU A 72 7.23 1.39 -6.39
N GLY A 73 7.28 1.33 -5.05
CA GLY A 73 7.54 2.49 -4.20
C GLY A 73 8.89 3.13 -4.48
N THR A 74 9.96 2.33 -4.50
CA THR A 74 11.33 2.83 -4.70
C THR A 74 11.60 3.24 -6.15
N LYS A 75 11.25 2.41 -7.13
CA LYS A 75 11.46 2.75 -8.53
C LYS A 75 10.52 3.85 -9.02
N GLY A 76 9.27 3.85 -8.56
CA GLY A 76 8.31 4.90 -8.88
C GLY A 76 8.79 6.26 -8.38
N ALA A 77 9.27 6.37 -7.14
CA ALA A 77 9.79 7.63 -6.61
C ALA A 77 10.97 8.16 -7.43
N ARG A 78 11.87 7.26 -7.85
CA ARG A 78 13.00 7.62 -8.71
C ARG A 78 12.56 8.06 -10.11
N LEU A 79 11.52 7.43 -10.67
CA LEU A 79 10.94 7.85 -11.94
C LEU A 79 10.32 9.25 -11.81
N ILE A 80 9.56 9.52 -10.74
CA ILE A 80 9.01 10.86 -10.49
C ILE A 80 10.14 11.90 -10.41
N GLN A 81 11.21 11.63 -9.65
CA GLN A 81 12.37 12.53 -9.62
C GLN A 81 13.06 12.72 -10.97
N THR A 82 12.99 11.73 -11.87
CA THR A 82 13.58 11.85 -13.20
C THR A 82 12.76 12.81 -14.08
N TYR A 83 11.43 12.76 -13.99
CA TYR A 83 10.54 13.62 -14.76
C TYR A 83 10.32 15.00 -14.12
N PHE A 84 10.44 15.09 -12.79
CA PHE A 84 10.20 16.30 -11.99
C PHE A 84 11.39 16.55 -11.06
N PRO A 85 12.56 16.96 -11.60
CA PRO A 85 13.78 17.12 -10.81
C PRO A 85 13.67 18.23 -9.76
N ASP A 86 12.83 19.24 -9.99
CA ASP A 86 12.61 20.36 -9.07
C ASP A 86 11.69 19.97 -7.88
N LEU A 87 11.07 18.80 -7.92
CA LEU A 87 10.24 18.32 -6.83
C LEU A 87 11.13 17.90 -5.66
N LYS A 88 10.72 18.28 -4.43
CA LYS A 88 11.39 17.81 -3.22
C LYS A 88 11.40 16.28 -3.21
N ILE A 89 12.57 15.69 -3.00
CA ILE A 89 12.78 14.24 -3.03
C ILE A 89 11.74 13.51 -2.18
N ILE A 90 11.52 13.95 -0.94
CA ILE A 90 10.53 13.35 -0.03
C ILE A 90 9.10 13.33 -0.60
N LEU A 91 8.70 14.35 -1.37
CA LEU A 91 7.36 14.40 -1.96
C LEU A 91 7.21 13.33 -3.05
N SER A 92 8.25 13.04 -3.81
CA SER A 92 8.24 11.92 -4.78
C SER A 92 8.00 10.58 -4.10
N TYR A 93 8.62 10.35 -2.95
CA TYR A 93 8.42 9.13 -2.17
C TYR A 93 7.02 9.05 -1.55
N VAL A 94 6.53 10.14 -0.96
CA VAL A 94 5.18 10.20 -0.38
C VAL A 94 4.11 9.98 -1.44
N VAL A 95 4.21 10.67 -2.58
CA VAL A 95 3.26 10.54 -3.69
C VAL A 95 3.28 9.13 -4.25
N THR A 96 4.46 8.57 -4.53
CA THR A 96 4.56 7.21 -5.05
C THR A 96 3.99 6.19 -4.07
N THR A 97 4.37 6.30 -2.80
CA THR A 97 3.90 5.40 -1.74
C THR A 97 2.38 5.43 -1.64
N THR A 98 1.78 6.63 -1.66
CA THR A 98 0.32 6.79 -1.64
C THR A 98 -0.34 6.08 -2.82
N PHE A 99 0.15 6.33 -4.04
CA PHE A 99 -0.40 5.70 -5.25
C PHE A 99 -0.24 4.18 -5.26
N VAL A 100 0.92 3.68 -4.82
CA VAL A 100 1.18 2.23 -4.74
C VAL A 100 0.27 1.58 -3.71
N THR A 101 0.07 2.17 -2.53
CA THR A 101 -0.82 1.63 -1.51
C THR A 101 -2.28 1.59 -1.99
N GLU A 102 -2.76 2.66 -2.64
CA GLU A 102 -4.08 2.67 -3.29
C GLU A 102 -4.19 1.55 -4.32
N PHE A 103 -3.25 1.49 -5.26
CA PHE A 103 -3.23 0.49 -6.33
C PHE A 103 -3.26 -0.94 -5.79
N LEU A 104 -2.45 -1.23 -4.76
CA LEU A 104 -2.43 -2.54 -4.11
C LEU A 104 -3.74 -2.85 -3.40
N GLY A 105 -4.27 -1.90 -2.62
CA GLY A 105 -5.55 -2.05 -1.91
C GLY A 105 -6.70 -2.38 -2.87
N TRP A 106 -6.81 -1.63 -3.97
CA TRP A 106 -7.82 -1.87 -5.01
C TRP A 106 -7.62 -3.21 -5.71
N SER A 107 -6.37 -3.56 -6.04
CA SER A 107 -6.04 -4.85 -6.66
C SER A 107 -6.47 -6.03 -5.79
N ILE A 108 -6.17 -5.98 -4.49
CA ILE A 108 -6.58 -6.99 -3.51
C ILE A 108 -8.11 -7.09 -3.44
N PHE A 109 -8.80 -5.95 -3.33
CA PHE A 109 -10.26 -5.91 -3.33
C PHE A 109 -10.85 -6.63 -4.55
N PHE A 110 -10.34 -6.36 -5.76
CA PHE A 110 -10.85 -7.00 -6.98
C PHE A 110 -10.59 -8.52 -7.01
N VAL A 111 -9.46 -8.97 -6.49
CA VAL A 111 -9.15 -10.41 -6.39
C VAL A 111 -10.11 -11.11 -5.42
N VAL A 112 -10.32 -10.54 -4.24
CA VAL A 112 -11.11 -11.20 -3.19
C VAL A 112 -12.61 -11.11 -3.45
N ARG A 113 -13.11 -9.99 -4.02
CA ARG A 113 -14.53 -9.84 -4.41
C ARG A 113 -14.99 -10.90 -5.41
N ARG A 114 -14.12 -11.37 -6.31
CA ARG A 114 -14.48 -12.32 -7.39
C ARG A 114 -14.77 -13.74 -6.90
N LYS A 115 -14.48 -14.09 -5.64
CA LYS A 115 -14.63 -15.47 -5.13
C LYS A 115 -16.04 -15.88 -4.66
N LYS A 116 -17.07 -15.05 -4.85
CA LYS A 116 -18.47 -15.52 -4.71
C LYS A 116 -18.96 -16.10 -6.05
N LYS A 117 -18.65 -17.38 -6.31
CA LYS A 117 -19.48 -18.23 -7.17
C LYS A 117 -20.09 -19.31 -6.29
#